data_AF-A0ABD6BF86-F1
#
_entry.id   AF-A0ABD6BF86-F1
#
_cell.length_a   1.000
_cell.length_b   1.000
_cell.length_c   1.000
_cell.angle_alpha   90.00
_cell.angle_beta   90.00
_cell.angle_gamma   90.00
#
_symmetry.space_group_name_H-M   'P 1'
#
loop_
_entity.id
_entity.type
_entity.pdbx_description
1 polymer ?
#
loop_
_entity_poly.entity_id
_entity_poly.type
_entity_poly.pdbx_seq_one_letter_code
_entity_poly.pdbx_strand_id
1 'polypeptide(L)'
;MSDDAADTLAVDEFVEYCRTQAGLLSGRVEQLGEEADELLDEIDQEMADLRSRLEALPDEVPGTETPSTAEVPDTNGVDVAAIEQRQETLEEKQLLVEAKQARMRAFQEVAAGYTDLAEELSAKAEDGQDALIRVVEFESDVDAPAYFDERQTMLEAVAESETE
;
A
#
# COMPACT_ATOMS: atom_id res chain seq x y z
N MET A 1 20.08 -26.88 37.15
CA MET A 1 20.13 -27.58 35.87
C MET A 1 18.82 -28.30 35.70
N SER A 2 17.89 -27.67 34.97
CA SER A 2 16.71 -28.29 34.37
C SER A 2 16.53 -27.54 33.07
N ASP A 3 17.18 -28.08 32.04
CA ASP A 3 17.18 -27.59 30.67
C ASP A 3 16.20 -28.45 29.86
N ASP A 4 15.01 -28.65 30.41
CA ASP A 4 13.97 -29.59 29.92
C ASP A 4 12.65 -28.86 29.61
N ALA A 5 12.73 -27.53 29.49
CA ALA A 5 11.66 -26.65 29.00
C ALA A 5 11.99 -26.09 27.60
N ALA A 6 12.94 -26.72 26.90
CA ALA A 6 13.50 -26.25 25.64
C ALA A 6 12.92 -26.95 24.40
N ASP A 7 11.91 -27.83 24.55
CA ASP A 7 11.42 -28.69 23.46
C ASP A 7 9.88 -28.76 23.34
N THR A 8 9.15 -27.92 24.07
CA THR A 8 7.70 -27.70 23.88
C THR A 8 7.49 -26.27 23.46
N LEU A 9 6.98 -26.08 22.24
CA LEU A 9 6.54 -24.79 21.72
C LEU A 9 5.71 -24.06 22.77
N ALA A 10 6.10 -22.84 23.14
CA ALA A 10 5.38 -22.09 24.16
C ALA A 10 4.28 -21.24 23.50
N VAL A 11 3.06 -21.27 24.06
CA VAL A 11 1.94 -20.42 23.58
C VAL A 11 2.35 -18.94 23.54
N ASP A 12 3.12 -18.49 24.54
CA ASP A 12 3.60 -17.11 24.62
C ASP A 12 4.46 -16.69 23.41
N GLU A 13 5.21 -17.63 22.80
CA GLU A 13 6.02 -17.34 21.60
C GLU A 13 5.12 -17.05 20.39
N PHE A 14 3.98 -17.75 20.26
CA PHE A 14 3.01 -17.48 19.20
C PHE A 14 2.24 -16.19 19.42
N VAL A 15 1.94 -15.86 20.69
CA VAL A 15 1.35 -14.56 21.04
C VAL A 15 2.31 -13.41 20.68
N GLU A 16 3.60 -13.56 21.00
CA GLU A 16 4.63 -12.59 20.63
C GLU A 16 4.82 -12.49 19.12
N TYR A 17 4.81 -13.63 18.42
CA TYR A 17 4.82 -13.70 16.96
C TYR A 17 3.67 -12.88 16.36
N CYS A 18 2.42 -13.14 16.77
CA CYS A 18 1.24 -12.44 16.25
C CYS A 18 1.35 -10.92 16.49
N ARG A 19 1.76 -10.50 17.70
CA ARG A 19 1.98 -9.08 18.00
C ARG A 19 3.07 -8.45 17.13
N THR A 20 4.13 -9.20 16.86
CA THR A 20 5.22 -8.75 15.98
C THR A 20 4.70 -8.57 14.55
N GLN A 21 3.92 -9.52 14.02
CA GLN A 21 3.34 -9.39 12.68
C GLN A 21 2.38 -8.20 12.58
N ALA A 22 1.50 -8.00 13.57
CA ALA A 22 0.62 -6.84 13.64
C ALA A 22 1.40 -5.52 13.65
N GLY A 23 2.50 -5.45 14.42
CA GLY A 23 3.38 -4.28 14.47
C GLY A 23 4.08 -4.00 13.13
N LEU A 24 4.57 -5.04 12.45
CA LEU A 24 5.21 -4.90 11.13
C LEU A 24 4.23 -4.37 10.08
N LEU A 25 3.01 -4.92 10.04
CA LEU A 25 1.97 -4.47 9.12
C LEU A 25 1.54 -3.02 9.42
N SER A 26 1.43 -2.67 10.70
CA SER A 26 1.15 -1.28 11.12
C SER A 26 2.25 -0.32 10.65
N GLY A 27 3.52 -0.70 10.77
CA GLY A 27 4.62 0.10 10.23
C GLY A 27 4.58 0.26 8.71
N ARG A 28 4.17 -0.79 7.97
CA ARG A 28 3.94 -0.68 6.52
C ARG A 28 2.78 0.25 6.17
N VAL A 29 1.73 0.27 6.98
CA VAL A 29 0.60 1.20 6.84
C VAL A 29 1.05 2.64 7.06
N GLU A 30 1.84 2.90 8.09
CA GLU A 30 2.41 4.23 8.36
C GLU A 30 3.24 4.71 7.17
N GLN A 31 4.15 3.86 6.66
CA GLN A 31 4.96 4.17 5.48
C GLN A 31 4.10 4.47 4.24
N LEU A 32 3.12 3.62 3.93
CA LEU A 32 2.22 3.84 2.79
C LEU A 32 1.39 5.11 2.95
N GLY A 33 1.08 5.52 4.18
CA GLY A 33 0.41 6.77 4.50
C GLY A 33 1.26 7.97 4.13
N GLU A 34 2.52 7.99 4.58
CA GLU A 34 3.49 9.04 4.22
C GLU A 34 3.67 9.15 2.70
N GLU A 35 3.82 8.02 2.01
CA GLU A 35 3.95 7.98 0.54
C GLU A 35 2.67 8.46 -0.18
N ALA A 36 1.49 8.19 0.38
CA ALA A 36 0.23 8.67 -0.18
C ALA A 36 0.06 10.18 0.02
N ASP A 37 0.45 10.70 1.18
CA ASP A 37 0.41 12.13 1.48
C ASP A 37 1.39 12.91 0.58
N GLU A 38 2.60 12.41 0.36
CA GLU A 38 3.57 13.00 -0.59
C GLU A 38 2.99 13.06 -2.01
N LEU A 39 2.35 11.99 -2.47
CA LEU A 39 1.69 11.98 -3.79
C LEU A 39 0.53 12.98 -3.89
N LEU A 40 -0.25 13.17 -2.81
CA LEU A 40 -1.32 14.16 -2.77
C LEU A 40 -0.77 15.59 -2.84
N ASP A 41 0.31 15.88 -2.11
CA ASP A 41 0.99 17.17 -2.18
C ASP A 41 1.52 17.45 -3.60
N GLU A 42 2.11 16.43 -4.26
CA GLU A 42 2.54 16.54 -5.65
C GLU A 42 1.38 16.78 -6.63
N ILE A 43 0.23 16.12 -6.42
CA ILE A 43 -0.98 16.32 -7.24
C ILE A 43 -1.47 17.76 -7.09
N ASP A 44 -1.57 18.26 -5.86
CA ASP A 44 -2.02 19.63 -5.59
C ASP A 44 -1.09 20.67 -6.25
N GLN A 45 0.22 20.42 -6.22
CA GLN A 45 1.19 21.28 -6.88
C GLN A 45 1.06 21.24 -8.41
N GLU A 46 0.96 20.06 -9.03
CA GLU A 46 0.78 19.93 -10.47
C GLU A 46 -0.56 20.50 -10.96
N MET A 47 -1.61 20.39 -10.16
CA MET A 47 -2.91 21.03 -10.42
C MET A 47 -2.82 22.56 -10.38
N ALA A 48 -2.10 23.12 -9.40
CA ALA A 48 -1.87 24.56 -9.32
C ALA A 48 -1.04 25.08 -10.50
N ASP A 49 -0.03 24.32 -10.92
CA ASP A 49 0.80 24.61 -12.09
C ASP A 49 -0.02 24.58 -13.38
N LEU A 50 -0.85 23.55 -13.58
CA LEU A 50 -1.76 23.45 -14.73
C LEU A 50 -2.71 24.63 -14.79
N ARG A 51 -3.35 24.98 -13.66
CA ARG A 51 -4.24 26.14 -13.59
C ARG A 51 -3.52 27.44 -13.93
N SER A 52 -2.34 27.66 -13.37
CA SER A 52 -1.54 28.86 -13.65
C SER A 52 -1.17 28.97 -15.13
N ARG A 53 -0.87 27.84 -15.78
CA ARG A 53 -0.60 27.80 -17.23
C ARG A 53 -1.84 28.07 -18.06
N LEU A 54 -2.98 27.50 -17.69
CA LEU A 54 -4.27 27.74 -18.35
C LEU A 54 -4.68 29.22 -18.23
N GLU A 55 -4.44 29.87 -17.08
CA GLU A 55 -4.68 31.30 -16.87
C GLU A 55 -3.69 32.20 -17.63
N ALA A 56 -2.47 31.71 -17.90
CA ALA A 56 -1.48 32.40 -18.71
C ALA A 56 -1.72 32.26 -20.23
N LEU A 57 -2.70 31.48 -20.65
CA LEU A 57 -3.11 31.39 -22.05
C LEU A 57 -3.69 32.74 -22.49
N PRO A 58 -3.27 33.30 -23.64
CA PRO A 58 -3.89 34.51 -24.14
C PRO A 58 -5.38 34.26 -24.42
N ASP A 59 -6.24 35.17 -23.97
CA ASP A 59 -7.71 35.18 -24.18
C ASP A 59 -8.15 35.21 -25.66
N GLU A 60 -7.22 35.21 -26.62
CA GLU A 60 -7.53 35.25 -28.04
C GLU A 60 -7.94 33.87 -28.56
N VAL A 61 -9.21 33.54 -28.35
CA VAL A 61 -9.99 32.87 -29.40
C VAL A 61 -10.37 33.95 -30.41
N PRO A 62 -9.66 34.11 -31.55
CA PRO A 62 -10.24 34.90 -32.63
C PRO A 62 -11.54 34.20 -33.02
N GLY A 63 -12.64 34.92 -32.87
CA GLY A 63 -13.94 34.48 -33.35
C GLY A 63 -13.81 33.94 -34.78
N THR A 64 -14.60 32.92 -35.09
CA THR A 64 -14.66 32.25 -36.39
C THR A 64 -15.01 33.23 -37.51
N GLU A 65 -14.01 33.93 -38.04
CA GLU A 65 -14.05 34.64 -39.31
C GLU A 65 -12.87 34.15 -40.17
N THR A 66 -13.11 33.12 -40.98
CA THR A 66 -12.19 32.60 -42.01
C THR A 66 -12.02 33.59 -43.18
N PRO A 67 -11.03 33.42 -44.08
CA PRO A 67 -9.67 32.90 -43.92
C PRO A 67 -8.64 33.94 -44.42
N SER A 68 -7.48 34.06 -43.77
CA SER A 68 -6.37 34.83 -44.35
C SER A 68 -5.10 33.99 -44.36
N THR A 69 -4.69 33.64 -45.58
CA THR A 69 -3.42 33.00 -45.93
C THR A 69 -2.29 34.01 -45.70
N ALA A 70 -1.89 34.19 -44.45
CA ALA A 70 -0.61 34.77 -44.08
C ALA A 70 0.10 33.70 -43.24
N GLU A 71 1.35 33.39 -43.61
CA GLU A 71 2.27 32.60 -42.79
C GLU A 71 2.34 33.24 -41.41
N VAL A 72 1.55 32.72 -40.48
CA VAL A 72 1.68 33.03 -39.06
C VAL A 72 2.91 32.25 -38.60
N PRO A 73 3.92 32.92 -37.99
CA PRO A 73 5.02 32.19 -37.38
C PRO A 73 4.43 31.25 -36.33
N ASP A 74 4.91 30.02 -36.33
CA ASP A 74 4.52 28.93 -35.43
C ASP A 74 4.94 29.23 -33.98
N THR A 75 4.31 30.24 -33.37
CA THR A 75 4.64 30.77 -32.06
C THR A 75 3.41 30.99 -31.18
N ASN A 76 2.25 30.42 -31.53
CA ASN A 76 1.09 30.36 -30.63
C ASN A 76 1.27 29.21 -29.63
N GLY A 77 2.38 29.31 -28.89
CA GLY A 77 3.03 28.30 -28.04
C GLY A 77 2.26 27.98 -26.77
N VAL A 78 1.02 27.55 -26.94
CA VAL A 78 0.35 26.70 -25.97
C VAL A 78 0.78 25.29 -26.33
N ASP A 79 1.69 24.73 -25.55
CA ASP A 79 2.07 23.34 -25.70
C ASP A 79 0.94 22.47 -25.14
N VAL A 80 -0.14 22.33 -25.93
CA VAL A 80 -1.30 21.50 -25.61
C VAL A 80 -0.86 20.07 -25.29
N ALA A 81 0.16 19.57 -26.00
CA ALA A 81 0.74 18.26 -25.72
C ALA A 81 1.40 18.19 -24.33
N ALA A 82 2.07 19.26 -23.88
CA ALA A 82 2.60 19.33 -22.51
C ALA A 82 1.50 19.46 -21.44
N ILE A 83 0.33 20.03 -21.76
CA ILE A 83 -0.84 20.05 -20.87
C ILE A 83 -1.44 18.65 -20.77
N GLU A 84 -1.65 17.97 -21.90
CA GLU A 84 -2.18 16.60 -21.96
C GLU A 84 -1.29 15.61 -21.20
N GLN A 85 0.03 15.67 -21.40
CA GLN A 85 0.99 14.81 -20.67
C GLN A 85 0.92 14.99 -19.15
N ARG A 86 0.69 16.23 -18.69
CA ARG A 86 0.56 16.52 -17.26
C ARG A 86 -0.76 16.04 -16.70
N GLN A 87 -1.84 16.11 -17.47
CA GLN A 87 -3.12 15.52 -17.10
C GLN A 87 -3.00 14.00 -16.95
N GLU A 88 -2.35 13.33 -17.90
CA GLU A 88 -2.06 11.89 -17.81
C GLU A 88 -1.24 11.56 -16.55
N THR A 89 -0.17 12.31 -16.29
CA THR A 89 0.63 12.14 -15.05
C THR A 89 -0.20 12.31 -13.78
N LEU A 90 -1.12 13.29 -13.75
CA LEU A 90 -1.99 13.52 -12.61
C LEU A 90 -2.98 12.37 -12.39
N GLU A 91 -3.58 11.86 -13.46
CA GLU A 91 -4.47 10.71 -13.41
C GLU A 91 -3.74 9.46 -12.90
N GLU A 92 -2.50 9.22 -13.37
CA GLU A 92 -1.65 8.14 -12.89
C GLU A 92 -1.34 8.26 -11.38
N LYS A 93 -0.99 9.46 -10.91
CA LYS A 93 -0.72 9.68 -9.48
C LYS A 93 -1.97 9.48 -8.63
N GLN A 94 -3.14 9.94 -9.07
CA GLN A 94 -4.41 9.72 -8.38
C GLN A 94 -4.73 8.23 -8.25
N LEU A 95 -4.57 7.47 -9.34
CA LEU A 95 -4.74 6.02 -9.32
C LEU A 95 -3.76 5.35 -8.34
N LEU A 96 -2.51 5.82 -8.29
CA LEU A 96 -1.51 5.31 -7.37
C LEU A 96 -1.89 5.57 -5.90
N VAL A 97 -2.41 6.75 -5.58
CA VAL A 97 -2.93 7.08 -4.24
C VAL A 97 -4.07 6.14 -3.86
N GLU A 98 -5.05 5.94 -4.75
CA GLU A 98 -6.17 5.02 -4.51
C GLU A 98 -5.69 3.59 -4.25
N ALA A 99 -4.72 3.11 -5.04
CA ALA A 99 -4.11 1.81 -4.88
C ALA A 99 -3.39 1.67 -3.53
N LYS A 100 -2.62 2.70 -3.11
CA LYS A 100 -1.97 2.74 -1.79
C LYS A 100 -2.99 2.72 -0.67
N GLN A 101 -4.08 3.48 -0.76
CA GLN A 101 -5.15 3.49 0.23
C GLN A 101 -5.90 2.15 0.33
N ALA A 102 -6.11 1.47 -0.80
CA ALA A 102 -6.64 0.11 -0.80
C ALA A 102 -5.69 -0.86 -0.09
N ARG A 103 -4.39 -0.77 -0.38
CA ARG A 103 -3.36 -1.60 0.26
C ARG A 103 -3.24 -1.34 1.75
N MET A 104 -3.28 -0.08 2.19
CA MET A 104 -3.30 0.27 3.62
C MET A 104 -4.46 -0.38 4.36
N ARG A 105 -5.67 -0.32 3.80
CA ARG A 105 -6.85 -0.96 4.42
C ARG A 105 -6.68 -2.47 4.54
N ALA A 106 -6.17 -3.12 3.50
CA ALA A 106 -5.88 -4.55 3.55
C ALA A 106 -4.83 -4.89 4.62
N PHE A 107 -3.77 -4.09 4.74
CA PHE A 107 -2.74 -4.29 5.77
C PHE A 107 -3.28 -4.08 7.19
N GLN A 108 -4.14 -3.07 7.39
CA GLN A 108 -4.80 -2.82 8.68
C GLN A 108 -5.72 -3.98 9.09
N GLU A 109 -6.45 -4.57 8.14
CA GLU A 109 -7.33 -5.71 8.40
C GLU A 109 -6.54 -6.94 8.87
N VAL A 110 -5.44 -7.27 8.18
CA VAL A 110 -4.58 -8.39 8.59
C VAL A 110 -3.88 -8.10 9.92
N ALA A 111 -3.43 -6.87 10.17
CA ALA A 111 -2.82 -6.48 11.44
C ALA A 111 -3.80 -6.60 12.63
N ALA A 112 -5.06 -6.20 12.41
CA ALA A 112 -6.13 -6.38 13.40
C ALA A 112 -6.38 -7.88 13.64
N GLY A 113 -6.45 -8.70 12.58
CA GLY A 113 -6.59 -10.14 12.70
C GLY A 113 -5.50 -10.80 13.53
N TYR A 114 -4.23 -10.43 13.33
CA TYR A 114 -3.14 -10.90 14.20
C TYR A 114 -3.25 -10.42 15.64
N THR A 115 -3.73 -9.19 15.86
CA THR A 115 -3.94 -8.66 17.22
C THR A 115 -5.01 -9.47 17.95
N ASP A 116 -6.15 -9.70 17.29
CA ASP A 116 -7.25 -10.50 17.81
C ASP A 116 -6.79 -11.94 18.08
N LEU A 117 -6.07 -12.55 17.12
CA LEU A 117 -5.52 -13.89 17.29
C LEU A 117 -4.56 -13.99 18.49
N ALA A 118 -3.71 -12.99 18.72
CA ALA A 118 -2.82 -12.96 19.87
C ALA A 118 -3.61 -12.98 21.20
N GLU A 119 -4.73 -12.26 21.28
CA GLU A 119 -5.62 -12.28 22.44
C GLU A 119 -6.31 -13.64 22.59
N GLU A 120 -6.77 -14.22 21.48
CA GLU A 120 -7.42 -15.54 21.49
C GLU A 120 -6.47 -16.66 21.92
N LEU A 121 -5.24 -16.66 21.43
CA LEU A 121 -4.22 -17.63 21.81
C LEU A 121 -3.91 -17.51 23.31
N SER A 122 -3.68 -16.29 23.80
CA SER A 122 -3.39 -16.05 25.21
C SER A 122 -4.53 -16.50 26.14
N ALA A 123 -5.78 -16.48 25.68
CA ALA A 123 -6.95 -16.82 26.49
C ALA A 123 -7.40 -18.27 26.35
N LYS A 124 -7.22 -18.89 25.18
CA LYS A 124 -7.89 -20.14 24.79
C LYS A 124 -6.98 -21.21 24.21
N ALA A 125 -5.69 -20.95 24.00
CA ALA A 125 -4.80 -21.99 23.49
C ALA A 125 -4.49 -23.01 24.59
N GLU A 126 -4.61 -24.30 24.26
CA GLU A 126 -4.36 -25.38 25.22
C GLU A 126 -2.86 -25.66 25.37
N ASP A 127 -2.12 -25.61 24.26
CA ASP A 127 -0.68 -25.80 24.18
C ASP A 127 -0.09 -25.12 22.92
N GLY A 128 1.23 -25.20 22.73
CA GLY A 128 1.90 -24.61 21.59
C GLY A 128 1.58 -25.25 20.24
N GLN A 129 1.12 -26.51 20.21
CA GLN A 129 0.73 -27.15 18.96
C GLN A 129 -0.65 -26.64 18.50
N ASP A 130 -1.61 -26.49 19.43
CA ASP A 130 -2.88 -25.82 19.18
C ASP A 130 -2.66 -24.37 18.73
N ALA A 131 -1.74 -23.65 19.38
CA ALA A 131 -1.38 -22.30 18.96
C ALA A 131 -0.79 -22.24 17.54
N LEU A 132 0.14 -23.14 17.20
CA LEU A 132 0.71 -23.23 15.86
C LEU A 132 -0.38 -23.47 14.80
N ILE A 133 -1.27 -24.44 15.03
CA ILE A 133 -2.34 -24.79 14.10
C ILE A 133 -3.23 -23.56 13.84
N ARG A 134 -3.66 -22.87 14.89
CA ARG A 134 -4.52 -21.68 14.74
C ARG A 134 -3.83 -20.54 14.00
N VAL A 135 -2.52 -20.35 14.20
CA VAL A 135 -1.75 -19.35 13.44
C VAL A 135 -1.71 -19.71 11.96
N VAL A 136 -1.37 -20.96 11.62
CA VAL A 136 -1.29 -21.42 10.24
C VAL A 136 -2.65 -21.35 9.54
N GLU A 137 -3.73 -21.75 10.23
CA GLU A 137 -5.09 -21.63 9.72
C GLU A 137 -5.47 -20.17 9.44
N PHE A 138 -5.23 -19.27 10.40
CA PHE A 138 -5.46 -17.84 10.19
C PHE A 138 -4.66 -17.29 9.01
N GLU A 139 -3.36 -17.61 8.92
CA GLU A 139 -2.50 -17.15 7.84
C GLU A 139 -2.93 -17.67 6.47
N SER A 140 -3.45 -18.90 6.42
CA SER A 140 -4.04 -19.45 5.20
C SER A 140 -5.34 -18.75 4.82
N ASP A 141 -6.18 -18.40 5.79
CA ASP A 141 -7.48 -17.75 5.54
C ASP A 141 -7.32 -16.33 5.00
N VAL A 142 -6.31 -15.59 5.47
CA VAL A 142 -6.04 -14.20 5.05
C VAL A 142 -5.00 -14.08 3.94
N ASP A 143 -4.47 -15.21 3.44
CA ASP A 143 -3.36 -15.25 2.49
C ASP A 143 -2.16 -14.39 2.96
N ALA A 144 -1.77 -14.58 4.23
CA ALA A 144 -0.74 -13.78 4.89
C ALA A 144 0.59 -13.65 4.10
N PRO A 145 1.10 -14.67 3.38
CA PRO A 145 2.33 -14.54 2.59
C PRO A 145 2.30 -13.38 1.58
N ALA A 146 1.13 -13.04 1.03
CA ALA A 146 0.99 -11.92 0.09
C ALA A 146 1.30 -10.53 0.72
N TYR A 147 1.38 -10.47 2.04
CA TYR A 147 1.57 -9.24 2.82
C TYR A 147 3.00 -9.07 3.34
N PHE A 148 3.85 -10.09 3.20
CA PHE A 148 5.22 -10.11 3.74
C PHE A 148 6.25 -10.53 2.68
N ASP A 149 6.81 -9.55 1.96
CA ASP A 149 7.77 -9.83 0.88
C ASP A 149 9.18 -10.23 1.36
N GLU A 150 9.56 -9.81 2.58
CA GLU A 150 10.92 -9.94 3.10
C GLU A 150 11.05 -10.96 4.22
N ARG A 151 9.93 -11.59 4.61
CA ARG A 151 9.86 -12.48 5.77
C ARG A 151 8.96 -13.65 5.48
N GLN A 152 9.45 -14.82 5.85
CA GLN A 152 8.68 -16.04 5.84
C GLN A 152 7.62 -16.02 6.96
N THR A 153 6.41 -16.42 6.60
CA THR A 153 5.28 -16.65 7.52
C THR A 153 5.33 -18.06 8.13
N MET A 154 4.53 -18.34 9.16
CA MET A 154 4.45 -19.69 9.73
C MET A 154 3.81 -20.67 8.76
N LEU A 155 2.82 -20.22 7.97
CA LEU A 155 2.24 -20.99 6.87
C LEU A 155 3.31 -21.47 5.88
N GLU A 156 4.18 -20.57 5.43
CA GLU A 156 5.28 -20.92 4.52
C GLU A 156 6.30 -21.84 5.18
N ALA A 157 6.68 -21.58 6.42
CA ALA A 157 7.64 -22.41 7.16
C ALA A 157 7.14 -23.86 7.34
N VAL A 158 5.85 -24.03 7.63
CA VAL A 158 5.22 -25.36 7.73
C VAL A 158 5.19 -26.05 6.35
N ALA A 159 4.79 -25.34 5.30
CA ALA A 159 4.73 -25.91 3.94
C ALA A 159 6.12 -26.35 3.42
N GLU A 160 7.18 -25.61 3.75
CA GLU A 160 8.56 -26.00 3.43
C GLU A 160 8.98 -27.25 4.19
N SER A 161 8.64 -27.33 5.48
CA SER A 161 8.97 -28.48 6.34
C SER A 161 8.27 -29.77 5.91
N GLU A 162 7.10 -29.69 5.27
CA GLU A 162 6.39 -30.85 4.71
C GLU A 162 6.96 -31.35 3.37
N THR A 163 7.81 -30.54 2.73
CA THR A 163 8.39 -30.84 1.40
C THR A 163 9.78 -31.50 1.50
N GLU A 164 10.44 -31.44 2.66
CA GLU A 164 11.72 -32.10 2.97
C GLU A 164 11.56 -33.57 3.44
#